data_AF-A0A8J3GQR0-F1
#
_entry.id   AF-A0A8J3GQR0-F1
#
_cell.length_a   1.000
_cell.length_b   1.000
_cell.length_c   1.000
_cell.angle_alpha   90.00
_cell.angle_beta   90.00
_cell.angle_gamma   90.00
#
_symmetry.space_group_name_H-M   'P 1'
#
loop_
_entity.id
_entity.type
_entity.pdbx_description
1 polymer ?
#
loop_
_entity_poly.entity_id
_entity_poly.type
_entity_poly.pdbx_seq_one_letter_code
_entity_poly.pdbx_strand_id
1 'polypeptide(L)'
;MRSTKSFGAVALALGAGTLLALAPAAAASAHVSASASSTAAGSSSVVTFSVPHGCDGSPTTVVTIEIPESVPAVTPTVNPNWTVEKVIEQLDEPLTDAHGNEITERVTAVAYTTIGAGLADGYRDTFDLSLRLPEGEVGDVVEFPVVQTCAVGTAEWVGEEAPSVTLTAAIEDDGHDAEAPATVATAGGDVLARAFGIGGLVVGTVAVVIAVLSRRSAKA
;
A
#
# COMPACT_ATOMS: atom_id res chain seq x y z
N MET A 1 40.00 -52.41 -45.83
CA MET A 1 40.28 -51.62 -44.61
C MET A 1 40.19 -50.13 -44.91
N ARG A 2 39.05 -49.53 -44.59
CA ARG A 2 38.84 -48.09 -44.42
C ARG A 2 37.62 -47.98 -43.52
N SER A 3 37.74 -47.34 -42.37
CA SER A 3 36.55 -46.80 -41.72
C SER A 3 36.92 -45.56 -40.91
N THR A 4 36.45 -44.46 -41.46
CA THR A 4 36.49 -43.07 -41.00
C THR A 4 35.80 -42.95 -39.64
N LYS A 5 36.44 -42.31 -38.66
CA LYS A 5 35.72 -41.81 -37.47
C LYS A 5 35.48 -40.31 -37.67
N SER A 6 34.24 -40.00 -38.00
CA SER A 6 33.68 -38.67 -38.16
C SER A 6 33.69 -37.90 -36.84
N PHE A 7 34.28 -36.71 -36.87
CA PHE A 7 34.07 -35.63 -35.91
C PHE A 7 32.59 -35.19 -35.96
N GLY A 8 31.91 -35.24 -34.81
CA GLY A 8 30.52 -34.81 -34.68
C GLY A 8 30.36 -33.84 -33.50
N ALA A 9 30.43 -32.56 -33.83
CA ALA A 9 29.74 -31.42 -33.20
C ALA A 9 29.64 -31.38 -31.65
N VAL A 10 30.60 -30.70 -31.02
CA VAL A 10 30.37 -29.94 -29.78
C VAL A 10 30.13 -28.50 -30.20
N ALA A 11 28.87 -28.05 -30.26
CA ALA A 11 28.53 -26.63 -30.24
C ALA A 11 27.01 -26.46 -29.99
N LEU A 12 26.69 -25.43 -29.20
CA LEU A 12 25.36 -24.88 -28.89
C LEU A 12 24.57 -25.53 -27.74
N ALA A 13 24.91 -25.13 -26.51
CA ALA A 13 23.94 -24.99 -25.42
C ALA A 13 24.42 -24.01 -24.32
N LEU A 14 25.03 -22.88 -24.69
CA LEU A 14 25.33 -21.76 -23.78
C LEU A 14 24.49 -20.56 -24.23
N GLY A 15 23.24 -20.48 -23.79
CA GLY A 15 22.37 -19.38 -24.20
C GLY A 15 20.96 -19.36 -23.60
N ALA A 16 20.76 -19.83 -22.37
CA ALA A 16 19.45 -19.75 -21.70
C ALA A 16 19.55 -19.55 -20.18
N GLY A 17 20.57 -18.83 -19.70
CA GLY A 17 20.88 -18.72 -18.26
C GLY A 17 20.93 -17.30 -17.69
N THR A 18 20.60 -16.25 -18.46
CA THR A 18 20.73 -14.84 -18.02
C THR A 18 19.44 -14.04 -18.23
N LEU A 19 18.29 -14.64 -17.93
CA LEU A 19 17.03 -13.94 -17.72
C LEU A 19 16.56 -14.13 -16.28
N LEU A 20 17.51 -14.17 -15.34
CA LEU A 20 17.20 -14.10 -13.92
C LEU A 20 16.82 -12.67 -13.59
N ALA A 21 15.52 -12.40 -13.77
CA ALA A 21 14.73 -11.40 -13.06
C ALA A 21 15.47 -10.09 -12.70
N LEU A 22 15.41 -9.10 -13.59
CA LEU A 22 15.20 -7.72 -13.16
C LEU A 22 13.77 -7.62 -12.61
N ALA A 23 13.46 -8.37 -11.55
CA ALA A 23 12.39 -7.94 -10.67
C ALA A 23 12.83 -6.55 -10.19
N PRO A 24 11.99 -5.50 -10.33
CA PRO A 24 12.29 -4.24 -9.68
C PRO A 24 12.63 -4.61 -8.24
N ALA A 25 13.82 -4.24 -7.76
CA ALA A 25 14.04 -4.20 -6.34
C ALA A 25 12.86 -3.40 -5.81
N ALA A 26 11.95 -4.03 -5.07
CA ALA A 26 10.89 -3.30 -4.40
C ALA A 26 11.62 -2.22 -3.63
N ALA A 27 11.54 -0.98 -4.10
CA ALA A 27 12.10 0.14 -3.39
C ALA A 27 11.51 -0.01 -1.99
N ALA A 28 12.37 -0.19 -0.98
CA ALA A 28 11.89 -0.23 0.39
C ALA A 28 11.06 1.05 0.55
N SER A 29 9.75 0.91 0.74
CA SER A 29 8.82 2.04 0.67
C SER A 29 9.13 2.99 1.82
N ALA A 30 9.92 4.02 1.51
CA ALA A 30 10.31 5.09 2.43
C ALA A 30 9.30 6.23 2.46
N HIS A 31 8.32 6.20 1.55
CA HIS A 31 7.29 7.23 1.46
C HIS A 31 6.15 6.94 2.41
N VAL A 32 5.61 7.99 3.02
CA VAL A 32 4.33 7.92 3.71
C VAL A 32 3.26 7.52 2.69
N SER A 33 2.36 6.61 3.08
CA SER A 33 1.27 6.15 2.22
C SER A 33 -0.07 6.28 2.93
N ALA A 34 -1.14 6.43 2.15
CA ALA A 34 -2.50 6.39 2.63
C ALA A 34 -3.22 5.14 2.12
N SER A 35 -4.02 4.51 2.97
CA SER A 35 -4.98 3.48 2.58
C SER A 35 -6.34 3.79 3.17
N ALA A 36 -7.40 3.66 2.38
CA ALA A 36 -8.75 3.98 2.81
C ALA A 36 -9.60 2.71 2.95
N SER A 37 -10.44 2.64 3.99
CA SER A 37 -11.38 1.52 4.19
C SER A 37 -12.49 1.49 3.13
N SER A 38 -12.80 2.64 2.55
CA SER A 38 -13.65 2.82 1.37
C SER A 38 -13.04 3.93 0.50
N THR A 39 -13.21 3.81 -0.82
CA THR A 39 -12.80 4.84 -1.80
C THR A 39 -13.97 5.42 -2.57
N ALA A 40 -15.21 4.97 -2.30
CA ALA A 40 -16.39 5.45 -3.02
C ALA A 40 -16.63 6.94 -2.72
N ALA A 41 -16.92 7.73 -3.76
CA ALA A 41 -17.30 9.13 -3.62
C ALA A 41 -18.47 9.28 -2.62
N GLY A 42 -18.37 10.28 -1.74
CA GLY A 42 -19.38 10.53 -0.70
C GLY A 42 -19.44 9.49 0.44
N SER A 43 -18.59 8.47 0.45
CA SER A 43 -18.63 7.44 1.50
C SER A 43 -17.85 7.85 2.76
N SER A 44 -18.30 7.37 3.92
CA SER A 44 -17.50 7.41 5.14
C SER A 44 -16.34 6.42 5.04
N SER A 45 -15.15 6.87 5.42
CA SER A 45 -13.91 6.09 5.30
C SER A 45 -12.99 6.36 6.48
N VAL A 46 -12.23 5.33 6.87
CA VAL A 46 -11.04 5.48 7.69
C VAL A 46 -9.84 5.50 6.74
N VAL A 47 -9.13 6.62 6.72
CA VAL A 47 -7.88 6.78 5.99
C VAL A 47 -6.72 6.58 6.95
N THR A 48 -5.93 5.53 6.71
CA THR A 48 -4.75 5.14 7.49
C THR A 48 -3.49 5.65 6.79
N PHE A 49 -2.76 6.51 7.48
CA PHE A 49 -1.47 7.03 7.06
C PHE A 49 -0.34 6.21 7.67
N SER A 50 0.50 5.57 6.86
CA SER A 50 1.63 4.76 7.35
C SER A 50 2.93 5.55 7.26
N VAL A 51 3.58 5.82 8.39
CA VAL A 51 4.89 6.49 8.47
C VAL A 51 5.97 5.42 8.72
N PRO A 52 6.83 5.10 7.73
CA PRO A 52 7.64 3.89 7.75
C PRO A 52 8.89 3.97 8.65
N HIS A 53 9.45 5.17 8.85
CA HIS A 53 10.71 5.39 9.56
C HIS A 53 10.90 6.88 9.93
N GLY A 54 12.03 7.21 10.57
CA GLY A 54 12.45 8.58 10.87
C GLY A 54 13.09 9.31 9.68
N CYS A 55 13.34 10.62 9.79
CA CYS A 55 13.92 11.43 8.71
C CYS A 55 15.44 11.22 8.67
N ASP A 56 15.98 10.62 7.61
CA ASP A 56 17.42 10.33 7.48
C ASP A 56 18.04 9.66 8.72
N GLY A 57 17.30 8.75 9.37
CA GLY A 57 17.71 8.06 10.59
C GLY A 57 17.42 8.81 11.90
N SER A 58 16.89 10.03 11.83
CA SER A 58 16.50 10.86 12.98
C SER A 58 15.07 10.53 13.44
N PRO A 59 14.81 10.37 14.75
CA PRO A 59 13.49 9.98 15.25
C PRO A 59 12.42 11.03 14.94
N THR A 60 11.24 10.57 14.52
CA THR A 60 10.06 11.42 14.29
C THR A 60 9.52 11.97 15.59
N THR A 61 9.23 13.26 15.61
CA THR A 61 8.65 13.96 16.77
C THR A 61 7.26 14.50 16.49
N VAL A 62 6.96 14.87 15.24
CA VAL A 62 5.64 15.34 14.82
C VAL A 62 5.29 14.77 13.45
N VAL A 63 4.04 14.34 13.29
CA VAL A 63 3.43 14.04 11.99
C VAL A 63 2.21 14.95 11.84
N THR A 64 2.23 15.82 10.84
CA THR A 64 1.13 16.72 10.51
C THR A 64 0.50 16.23 9.21
N ILE A 65 -0.79 15.95 9.25
CA ILE A 65 -1.59 15.55 8.08
C ILE A 65 -2.52 16.71 7.75
N GLU A 66 -2.35 17.31 6.57
CA GLU A 66 -3.22 18.37 6.08
C GLU A 66 -4.53 17.79 5.56
N ILE A 67 -5.63 18.48 5.85
CA ILE A 67 -6.98 18.09 5.48
C ILE A 67 -7.40 18.96 4.29
N PRO A 68 -7.68 18.37 3.11
CA PRO A 68 -8.09 19.14 1.94
C PRO A 68 -9.43 19.84 2.20
N GLU A 69 -9.68 20.97 1.53
CA GLU A 69 -10.92 21.75 1.68
C GLU A 69 -12.18 20.95 1.33
N SER A 70 -12.03 19.97 0.44
CA SER A 70 -13.10 19.04 0.05
C SER A 70 -13.53 18.09 1.16
N VAL A 71 -12.78 18.01 2.27
CA VAL A 71 -13.11 17.24 3.47
C VAL A 71 -13.51 18.21 4.59
N PRO A 72 -14.81 18.40 4.85
CA PRO A 72 -15.28 19.42 5.79
C PRO A 72 -15.05 19.04 7.26
N ALA A 73 -14.99 17.74 7.57
CA ALA A 73 -14.83 17.24 8.93
C ALA A 73 -13.98 15.98 8.98
N VAL A 74 -13.17 15.88 10.04
CA VAL A 74 -12.33 14.71 10.33
C VAL A 74 -12.33 14.40 11.82
N THR A 75 -12.29 13.12 12.15
CA THR A 75 -12.13 12.60 13.50
C THR A 75 -10.85 11.76 13.57
N PRO A 76 -9.77 12.28 14.18
CA PRO A 76 -8.54 11.55 14.32
C PRO A 76 -8.63 10.49 15.43
N THR A 77 -7.98 9.36 15.21
CA THR A 77 -7.80 8.31 16.22
C THR A 77 -6.76 8.76 17.24
N VAL A 78 -6.97 8.42 18.51
CA VAL A 78 -5.99 8.66 19.58
C VAL A 78 -5.01 7.50 19.62
N ASN A 79 -3.73 7.79 19.34
CA ASN A 79 -2.68 6.78 19.35
C ASN A 79 -1.95 6.75 20.70
N PRO A 80 -1.60 5.56 21.22
CA PRO A 80 -0.72 5.47 22.36
C PRO A 80 0.64 6.10 22.01
N ASN A 81 1.25 6.81 22.96
CA ASN A 81 2.51 7.54 22.80
C ASN A 81 2.45 8.80 21.92
N TRP A 82 1.27 9.26 21.52
CA TRP A 82 1.10 10.52 20.79
C TRP A 82 0.07 11.42 21.47
N THR A 83 0.34 12.73 21.44
CA THR A 83 -0.67 13.77 21.67
C THR A 83 -1.23 14.15 20.31
N VAL A 84 -2.56 14.18 20.19
CA VAL A 84 -3.24 14.56 18.94
C VAL A 84 -3.92 15.91 19.10
N GLU A 85 -3.75 16.77 18.10
CA GLU A 85 -4.34 18.11 18.03
C GLU A 85 -5.00 18.32 16.66
N LYS A 86 -6.19 18.94 16.67
CA LYS A 86 -6.85 19.44 15.46
C LYS A 86 -6.49 20.92 15.31
N VAL A 87 -5.88 21.28 14.18
CA VAL A 87 -5.72 22.68 13.79
C VAL A 87 -7.04 23.11 13.15
N ILE A 88 -7.68 24.11 13.74
CA ILE A 88 -9.02 24.58 13.33
C ILE A 88 -8.89 26.00 12.76
N GLU A 89 -9.56 26.25 11.65
CA GLU A 89 -9.71 27.58 11.08
C GLU A 89 -11.19 27.94 10.91
N GLN A 90 -11.50 29.22 11.11
CA GLN A 90 -12.78 29.81 10.76
C GLN A 90 -12.90 29.91 9.24
N LEU A 91 -14.06 29.52 8.72
CA LEU A 91 -14.39 29.65 7.32
C LEU A 91 -14.90 31.06 7.04
N ASP A 92 -14.42 31.64 5.94
CA ASP A 92 -14.94 32.92 5.44
C ASP A 92 -16.40 32.78 4.96
N GLU A 93 -16.73 31.62 4.38
CA GLU A 93 -18.09 31.24 3.97
C GLU A 93 -18.49 29.91 4.62
N PRO A 94 -19.64 29.85 5.33
CA PRO A 94 -20.07 28.61 5.96
C PRO A 94 -20.35 27.50 4.94
N LEU A 95 -19.99 26.28 5.29
CA LEU A 95 -20.32 25.08 4.52
C LEU A 95 -21.57 24.41 5.09
N THR A 96 -22.30 23.69 4.25
CA THR A 96 -23.43 22.86 4.70
C THR A 96 -23.00 21.40 4.73
N ASP A 97 -23.20 20.72 5.86
CA ASP A 97 -22.91 19.30 5.97
C ASP A 97 -23.99 18.42 5.30
N ALA A 98 -23.75 17.11 5.24
CA ALA A 98 -24.70 16.16 4.64
C ALA A 98 -26.06 16.08 5.38
N HIS A 99 -26.16 16.65 6.58
CA HIS A 99 -27.37 16.71 7.40
C HIS A 99 -28.07 18.08 7.37
N GLY A 100 -27.54 19.04 6.60
CA GLY A 100 -28.08 20.40 6.49
C GLY A 100 -27.64 21.35 7.61
N ASN A 101 -26.66 20.98 8.42
CA ASN A 101 -26.09 21.87 9.45
C ASN A 101 -25.07 22.83 8.84
N GLU A 102 -25.01 24.03 9.38
CA GLU A 102 -23.98 25.01 9.03
C GLU A 102 -22.67 24.70 9.77
N ILE A 103 -21.57 24.64 9.01
CA ILE A 103 -20.21 24.51 9.47
C ILE A 103 -19.51 25.85 9.26
N THR A 104 -19.11 26.51 10.35
CA THR A 104 -18.38 27.79 10.31
C THR A 104 -16.88 27.63 10.60
N GLU A 105 -16.45 26.46 11.05
CA GLU A 105 -15.06 26.15 11.36
C GLU A 105 -14.70 24.78 10.78
N ARG A 106 -13.49 24.63 10.21
CA ARG A 106 -13.01 23.33 9.72
C ARG A 106 -11.68 22.96 10.34
N VAL A 107 -11.42 21.66 10.39
CA VAL A 107 -10.09 21.14 10.70
C VAL A 107 -9.24 21.23 9.43
N THR A 108 -8.15 21.99 9.47
CA THR A 108 -7.23 22.16 8.33
C THR A 108 -6.04 21.24 8.39
N ALA A 109 -5.66 20.80 9.60
CA ALA A 109 -4.66 19.77 9.79
C ALA A 109 -4.91 18.97 11.08
N VAL A 110 -4.36 17.77 11.14
CA VAL A 110 -4.23 16.99 12.36
C VAL A 110 -2.76 16.79 12.65
N ALA A 111 -2.31 17.22 13.82
CA ALA A 111 -0.93 17.06 14.28
C ALA A 111 -0.86 15.98 15.36
N TYR A 112 0.00 15.00 15.13
CA TYR A 112 0.39 14.00 16.12
C TYR A 112 1.79 14.30 16.62
N THR A 113 1.93 14.62 17.91
CA THR A 113 3.22 14.89 18.56
C THR A 113 3.60 13.75 19.49
N THR A 114 4.80 13.19 19.34
CA THR A 114 5.24 12.07 20.18
C THR A 114 5.37 12.46 21.65
N ILE A 115 5.04 11.53 22.53
CA ILE A 115 5.32 11.61 23.95
C ILE A 115 6.65 10.91 24.21
N GLY A 116 7.65 11.63 24.71
CA GLY A 116 8.96 11.07 25.04
C GLY A 116 9.97 11.17 23.90
N ALA A 117 10.65 10.06 23.58
CA ALA A 117 11.86 10.06 22.75
C ALA A 117 11.63 10.11 21.21
N GLY A 118 10.38 10.12 20.76
CA GLY A 118 10.04 10.05 19.34
C GLY A 118 9.84 8.63 18.81
N LEU A 119 9.36 8.52 17.57
CA LEU A 119 9.37 7.26 16.82
C LEU A 119 10.78 7.06 16.24
N ALA A 120 11.53 6.14 16.84
CA ALA A 120 12.89 5.85 16.42
C ALA A 120 12.97 5.29 14.99
N ASP A 121 14.09 5.54 14.33
CA ASP A 121 14.37 4.95 13.02
C ASP A 121 14.34 3.40 13.07
N GLY A 122 13.89 2.79 11.97
CA GLY A 122 13.65 1.35 11.88
C GLY A 122 12.34 0.87 12.51
N TYR A 123 11.54 1.78 13.09
CA TYR A 123 10.17 1.52 13.53
C TYR A 123 9.18 2.35 12.70
N ARG A 124 7.98 1.80 12.52
CA ARG A 124 6.88 2.46 11.84
C ARG A 124 5.70 2.69 12.78
N ASP A 125 4.86 3.66 12.45
CA ASP A 125 3.55 3.85 13.07
C ASP A 125 2.49 4.19 12.02
N THR A 126 1.22 4.14 12.42
CA THR A 126 0.07 4.43 11.56
C THR A 126 -0.89 5.39 12.22
N PHE A 127 -1.43 6.36 11.48
CA PHE A 127 -2.37 7.35 11.97
C PHE A 127 -3.69 7.24 11.22
N ASP A 128 -4.78 7.04 11.95
CA ASP A 128 -6.09 6.77 11.36
C ASP A 128 -7.00 7.99 11.49
N LEU A 129 -7.50 8.48 10.37
CA LEU A 129 -8.46 9.58 10.29
C LEU A 129 -9.80 9.07 9.76
N SER A 130 -10.86 9.20 10.57
CA SER A 130 -12.24 8.94 10.14
C SER A 130 -12.84 10.20 9.53
N LEU A 131 -13.29 10.11 8.28
CA LEU A 131 -13.80 11.24 7.50
C LEU A 131 -14.85 10.76 6.48
N ARG A 132 -15.57 11.71 5.89
CA ARG A 132 -16.38 11.47 4.69
C ARG A 132 -15.56 11.91 3.49
N LEU A 133 -15.38 11.03 2.51
CA LEU A 133 -14.76 11.41 1.24
C LEU A 133 -15.67 12.39 0.50
N PRO A 134 -15.10 13.33 -0.27
CA PRO A 134 -15.90 14.24 -1.06
C PRO A 134 -16.74 13.50 -2.10
N GLU A 135 -17.80 14.17 -2.56
CA GLU A 135 -18.42 13.83 -3.84
C GLU A 135 -17.41 14.08 -4.96
N GLY A 136 -17.54 13.39 -6.10
CA GLY A 136 -16.63 13.55 -7.23
C GLY A 136 -16.83 12.50 -8.31
N GLU A 137 -16.03 12.59 -9.36
CA GLU A 137 -16.00 11.63 -10.46
C GLU A 137 -15.03 10.48 -10.17
N VAL A 138 -15.24 9.35 -10.85
CA VAL A 138 -14.31 8.21 -10.75
C VAL A 138 -12.95 8.63 -11.28
N GLY A 139 -11.91 8.43 -10.45
CA GLY A 139 -10.54 8.80 -10.79
C GLY A 139 -10.09 10.13 -10.19
N ASP A 140 -11.00 10.92 -9.59
CA ASP A 140 -10.61 12.12 -8.84
C ASP A 140 -9.69 11.74 -7.67
N VAL A 141 -8.70 12.57 -7.40
CA VAL A 141 -7.67 12.32 -6.39
C VAL A 141 -7.89 13.27 -5.21
N VAL A 142 -8.05 12.69 -4.02
CA VAL A 142 -8.12 13.42 -2.76
C VAL A 142 -6.76 13.31 -2.10
N GLU A 143 -5.98 14.40 -2.15
CA GLU A 143 -4.64 14.47 -1.58
C GLU A 143 -4.67 14.90 -0.11
N PHE A 144 -3.77 14.31 0.67
CA PHE A 144 -3.57 14.59 2.08
C PHE A 144 -2.08 14.85 2.29
N PRO A 145 -1.60 16.09 2.09
CA PRO A 145 -0.21 16.42 2.32
C PRO A 145 0.23 16.05 3.74
N VAL A 146 1.46 15.54 3.87
CA VAL A 146 2.02 15.15 5.16
C VAL A 146 3.35 15.84 5.38
N VAL A 147 3.56 16.38 6.57
CA VAL A 147 4.85 16.88 7.04
C VAL A 147 5.28 16.04 8.23
N GLN A 148 6.43 15.37 8.10
CA GLN A 148 7.08 14.64 9.18
C GLN A 148 8.24 15.47 9.71
N THR A 149 8.10 15.95 10.93
CA THR A 149 9.19 16.61 11.65
C THR A 149 9.92 15.59 12.50
N CYS A 150 11.25 15.59 12.40
CA CYS A 150 12.11 14.74 13.21
C CYS A 150 12.97 15.59 14.16
N ALA A 151 13.68 14.94 15.08
CA ALA A 151 14.60 15.66 15.98
C ALA A 151 15.69 16.43 15.20
N VAL A 152 16.01 15.98 13.99
CA VAL A 152 16.91 16.62 13.04
C VAL A 152 16.27 16.49 11.67
N GLY A 153 15.94 17.62 11.05
CA GLY A 153 15.35 17.67 9.72
C GLY A 153 13.84 17.45 9.67
N THR A 154 13.32 17.56 8.46
CA THR A 154 11.91 17.45 8.11
C THR A 154 11.81 16.75 6.75
N ALA A 155 10.78 15.95 6.57
CA ALA A 155 10.37 15.39 5.29
C ALA A 155 8.94 15.82 4.96
N GLU A 156 8.66 16.11 3.70
CA GLU A 156 7.39 16.65 3.21
C GLU A 156 6.91 15.80 2.04
N TRP A 157 5.65 15.36 2.10
CA TRP A 157 4.94 14.67 1.03
C TRP A 157 3.81 15.57 0.56
N VAL A 158 4.07 16.31 -0.52
CA VAL A 158 3.18 17.34 -1.07
C VAL A 158 3.00 17.11 -2.58
N GLY A 159 1.93 17.66 -3.16
CA GLY A 159 1.62 17.50 -4.59
C GLY A 159 1.56 16.03 -5.00
N GLU A 160 2.20 15.67 -6.11
CA GLU A 160 2.17 14.30 -6.66
C GLU A 160 2.76 13.22 -5.72
N GLU A 161 3.53 13.62 -4.71
CA GLU A 161 4.09 12.71 -3.70
C GLU A 161 3.21 12.60 -2.43
N ALA A 162 2.16 13.43 -2.33
CA ALA A 162 1.25 13.40 -1.19
C ALA A 162 0.49 12.07 -1.13
N PRO A 163 0.31 11.50 0.07
CA PRO A 163 -0.63 10.41 0.26
C PRO A 163 -2.01 10.80 -0.26
N SER A 164 -2.68 9.91 -0.98
CA SER A 164 -3.95 10.23 -1.62
C SER A 164 -4.92 9.06 -1.66
N VAL A 165 -6.18 9.40 -1.90
CA VAL A 165 -7.27 8.45 -2.13
C VAL A 165 -7.88 8.76 -3.50
N THR A 166 -7.82 7.81 -4.42
CA THR A 166 -8.51 7.93 -5.71
C THR A 166 -9.96 7.48 -5.56
N LEU A 167 -10.89 8.35 -5.93
CA LEU A 167 -12.31 8.10 -5.82
C LEU A 167 -12.76 6.99 -6.78
N THR A 168 -13.58 6.08 -6.25
CA THR A 168 -14.36 5.11 -7.02
C THR A 168 -15.82 5.55 -7.08
N ALA A 169 -16.62 4.87 -7.89
CA ALA A 169 -18.03 5.20 -8.06
C ALA A 169 -18.74 5.24 -6.70
N ALA A 170 -19.61 6.23 -6.52
CA ALA A 170 -20.50 6.28 -5.36
C ALA A 170 -21.31 4.99 -5.28
N ILE A 171 -21.55 4.52 -4.05
CA ILE A 171 -22.46 3.40 -3.81
C ILE A 171 -23.84 4.03 -3.64
N GLU A 172 -24.76 3.73 -4.57
CA GLU A 172 -26.16 4.14 -4.42
C GLU A 172 -26.78 3.39 -3.23
N ASP A 173 -27.37 4.12 -2.28
CA ASP A 173 -28.16 3.54 -1.19
C ASP A 173 -29.50 3.07 -1.78
N ASP A 174 -29.51 1.90 -2.40
CA ASP A 174 -30.75 1.16 -2.65
C ASP A 174 -31.31 0.76 -1.28
N GLY A 175 -32.26 1.56 -0.79
CA GLY A 175 -32.71 1.55 0.61
C GLY A 175 -32.92 0.17 1.24
N HIS A 176 -32.25 -0.03 2.37
CA HIS A 176 -32.67 -0.69 3.62
C HIS A 176 -33.63 -1.91 3.62
N ASP A 177 -33.70 -2.71 2.55
CA ASP A 177 -34.30 -4.06 2.58
C ASP A 177 -33.45 -5.04 1.76
N ALA A 178 -32.21 -5.23 2.19
CA ALA A 178 -31.41 -6.39 1.81
C ALA A 178 -30.94 -7.10 3.08
N GLU A 179 -31.69 -8.13 3.48
CA GLU A 179 -31.20 -9.16 4.39
C GLU A 179 -29.85 -9.66 3.85
N ALA A 180 -28.78 -9.45 4.63
CA ALA A 180 -27.43 -9.80 4.22
C ALA A 180 -27.40 -11.27 3.77
N PRO A 181 -27.05 -11.58 2.50
CA PRO A 181 -26.74 -12.96 2.18
C PRO A 181 -25.47 -13.28 2.98
N ALA A 182 -25.58 -14.24 3.90
CA ALA A 182 -24.42 -14.81 4.54
C ALA A 182 -23.48 -15.35 3.45
N THR A 183 -22.43 -14.58 3.13
CA THR A 183 -21.35 -15.03 2.26
C THR A 183 -20.59 -16.10 3.02
N VAL A 184 -20.99 -17.35 2.82
CA VAL A 184 -20.12 -18.49 3.11
C VAL A 184 -18.90 -18.32 2.23
N ALA A 185 -17.74 -18.06 2.84
CA ALA A 185 -16.46 -18.04 2.15
C ALA A 185 -16.19 -19.45 1.59
N THR A 186 -16.57 -19.67 0.33
CA THR A 186 -16.07 -20.81 -0.44
C THR A 186 -14.63 -20.51 -0.82
N ALA A 187 -13.69 -21.08 -0.06
CA ALA A 187 -12.28 -21.16 -0.40
C ALA A 187 -12.10 -21.97 -1.71
N GLY A 188 -12.33 -21.32 -2.85
CA GLY A 188 -12.25 -21.92 -4.19
C GLY A 188 -10.91 -21.74 -4.90
N GLY A 189 -9.98 -20.94 -4.34
CA GLY A 189 -8.72 -20.60 -5.01
C GLY A 189 -7.59 -21.62 -4.83
N ASP A 190 -7.72 -22.59 -3.91
CA ASP A 190 -6.58 -23.37 -3.42
C ASP A 190 -6.29 -24.65 -4.24
N VAL A 191 -7.25 -25.14 -5.05
CA VAL A 191 -7.10 -26.42 -5.77
C VAL A 191 -6.21 -26.31 -7.00
N LEU A 192 -6.39 -25.25 -7.81
CA LEU A 192 -5.58 -25.01 -9.02
C LEU A 192 -4.14 -24.64 -8.65
N ALA A 193 -3.94 -23.78 -7.64
CA ALA A 193 -2.61 -23.40 -7.17
C ALA A 193 -1.82 -24.60 -6.62
N ARG A 194 -2.47 -25.48 -5.85
CA ARG A 194 -1.86 -26.72 -5.35
C ARG A 194 -1.59 -27.72 -6.46
N ALA A 195 -2.48 -27.86 -7.44
CA ALA A 195 -2.29 -28.74 -8.59
C ALA A 195 -1.09 -28.33 -9.43
N PHE A 196 -0.93 -27.03 -9.72
CA PHE A 196 0.25 -26.51 -10.41
C PHE A 196 1.53 -26.61 -9.56
N GLY A 197 1.46 -26.35 -8.26
CA GLY A 197 2.60 -26.48 -7.35
C GLY A 197 3.13 -27.92 -7.25
N ILE A 198 2.24 -28.91 -7.11
CA ILE A 198 2.61 -30.33 -7.07
C ILE A 198 3.12 -30.78 -8.45
N GLY A 199 2.47 -30.37 -9.54
CA GLY A 199 2.90 -30.68 -10.90
C GLY A 199 4.31 -30.16 -11.20
N GLY A 200 4.62 -28.92 -10.80
CA GLY A 200 5.95 -28.32 -10.96
C GLY A 200 7.04 -29.07 -10.19
N LEU A 201 6.75 -29.53 -8.97
CA LEU A 201 7.71 -30.28 -8.15
C LEU A 201 8.03 -31.66 -8.72
N VAL A 202 7.02 -32.36 -9.27
CA VAL A 202 7.23 -33.66 -9.93
C VAL A 202 8.08 -33.50 -11.19
N VAL A 203 7.80 -32.50 -12.02
CA VAL A 203 8.61 -32.24 -13.23
C VAL A 203 10.05 -31.85 -12.86
N GLY A 204 10.21 -30.98 -11.85
CA GLY A 204 11.53 -30.55 -11.37
C GLY A 204 12.38 -31.71 -10.84
N THR A 205 11.78 -32.61 -10.04
CA THR A 205 12.50 -33.77 -9.50
C THR A 205 12.91 -34.77 -10.58
N VAL A 206 12.05 -35.04 -11.57
CA VAL A 206 12.37 -35.91 -12.70
C VAL A 206 13.52 -35.32 -13.53
N ALA A 207 13.51 -34.01 -13.78
CA ALA A 207 14.60 -33.33 -14.51
C ALA A 207 15.95 -33.45 -13.77
N VAL A 208 15.96 -33.30 -12.44
CA VAL A 208 17.16 -33.48 -11.62
C VAL A 208 17.68 -34.92 -11.69
N VAL A 209 16.79 -35.91 -11.59
CA VAL A 209 17.18 -37.33 -11.68
C VAL A 209 17.78 -37.66 -13.06
N ILE A 210 17.17 -37.18 -14.15
CA ILE A 210 17.70 -37.37 -15.51
C ILE A 210 19.05 -36.67 -15.68
N ALA A 211 19.23 -35.46 -15.13
CA ALA A 211 20.50 -34.74 -15.16
C ALA A 211 21.61 -35.46 -14.37
N VAL A 212 21.28 -36.09 -13.24
CA VAL A 212 22.24 -36.87 -12.44
C VAL A 212 22.60 -38.17 -13.14
N LEU A 213 21.63 -38.89 -13.72
CA LEU A 213 21.87 -40.14 -14.44
C LEU A 213 22.69 -39.93 -15.72
N SER A 214 22.39 -38.89 -16.50
CA SER A 214 23.17 -38.54 -17.69
C SER A 214 24.62 -38.12 -17.37
N ARG A 215 24.85 -37.44 -16.24
CA ARG A 215 26.21 -37.15 -15.74
C ARG A 215 26.98 -38.41 -15.31
N ARG A 216 26.30 -39.45 -14.82
CA ARG A 216 26.95 -40.72 -14.43
C ARG A 216 27.30 -41.58 -15.63
N SER A 217 26.45 -41.60 -16.66
CA SER A 217 26.73 -42.30 -17.93
C SER A 217 27.84 -41.67 -18.77
N ALA A 218 28.10 -40.37 -18.60
CA ALA A 218 29.21 -39.68 -19.28
C ALA A 218 30.59 -39.90 -18.62
N LYS A 219 30.63 -40.57 -17.45
CA LYS A 219 31.85 -40.79 -16.66
C LYS A 219 32.28 -42.26 -16.57
N ALA A 220 31.57 -43.16 -17.26
CA ALA A 220 31.91 -44.56 -17.48
C ALA A 220 32.39 -44.76 -18.91
#